data_AF-A0A5C5YXY4-F1
#
_entry.id   AF-A0A5C5YXY4-F1
#
_cell.length_a   1.000
_cell.length_b   1.000
_cell.length_c   1.000
_cell.angle_alpha   90.00
_cell.angle_beta   90.00
_cell.angle_gamma   90.00
#
_symmetry.space_group_name_H-M   'P 1'
#
loop_
_entity.id
_entity.type
_entity.pdbx_description
1 polymer ?
#
loop_
_entity_poly.entity_id
_entity_poly.type
_entity_poly.pdbx_seq_one_letter_code
_entity_poly.pdbx_strand_id
1 'polypeptide(L)'
;MPNSIPSAHNLLGTFNATNILNTPSPSDHPTPQLAGSRFRWFSRGTAVGMLIMAMTNAVSYFFRSSDWSSLIGKPKSTHEAIGFPMIVWEAGNTYGGMFADYPMLGINILVATAIGLIIGLVAAHYRDPLNRMVEDFEAEAAGMNQQPIQFSLFGLMVATTIVAVFTTIASKLAVHPETLIAIYALGPICLVAIAMLPKNLSWQRRVAILMPAAFTLIAVAIAVGNGLGMEFDKVLMGIFLCWTPQSGLAAIALTTSILVHQNRQLRGTSP
;
A
#
# COMPACT_ATOMS: atom_id res chain seq x y z
N MET A 1 -72.71 30.15 22.73
CA MET A 1 -72.50 28.78 22.21
C MET A 1 -71.00 28.56 22.09
N PRO A 2 -70.41 27.64 22.86
CA PRO A 2 -68.96 27.44 22.91
C PRO A 2 -68.51 26.45 21.84
N ASN A 3 -67.47 26.85 21.08
CA ASN A 3 -66.76 26.00 20.13
C ASN A 3 -65.88 25.00 20.90
N SER A 4 -66.17 23.72 20.71
CA SER A 4 -65.39 22.60 21.23
C SER A 4 -64.11 22.40 20.42
N ILE A 5 -63.00 22.30 21.15
CA ILE A 5 -61.66 21.96 20.66
C ILE A 5 -61.63 20.46 20.31
N PRO A 6 -61.16 20.04 19.11
CA PRO A 6 -60.96 18.62 18.83
C PRO A 6 -59.73 18.08 19.58
N SER A 7 -59.97 16.97 20.27
CA SER A 7 -59.03 16.20 21.07
C SER A 7 -57.92 15.57 20.21
N ALA A 8 -56.67 15.77 20.64
CA ALA A 8 -55.48 15.14 20.09
C ALA A 8 -55.34 13.70 20.62
N HIS A 9 -56.06 12.77 20.00
CA HIS A 9 -55.82 11.33 20.15
C HIS A 9 -55.82 10.70 18.76
N ASN A 10 -54.62 10.37 18.26
CA ASN A 10 -54.30 9.29 17.30
C ASN A 10 -53.03 9.61 16.50
N LEU A 11 -51.87 9.62 17.17
CA LEU A 11 -50.55 9.50 16.55
C LEU A 11 -49.68 8.50 17.32
N LEU A 12 -50.27 7.35 17.68
CA LEU A 12 -49.53 6.14 18.00
C LEU A 12 -49.56 5.28 16.74
N GLY A 13 -48.62 5.60 15.85
CA GLY A 13 -48.29 4.74 14.73
C GLY A 13 -47.92 3.36 15.26
N THR A 14 -48.68 2.39 14.78
CA THR A 14 -48.45 0.95 14.91
C THR A 14 -46.99 0.61 14.59
N PHE A 15 -46.20 0.33 15.63
CA PHE A 15 -44.98 -0.44 15.52
C PHE A 15 -45.38 -1.83 15.01
N ASN A 16 -45.24 -2.03 13.70
CA ASN A 16 -45.47 -3.30 13.04
C ASN A 16 -44.34 -4.26 13.46
N ALA A 17 -44.58 -5.02 14.53
CA ALA A 17 -43.72 -6.08 15.05
C ALA A 17 -43.81 -7.34 14.17
N THR A 18 -43.51 -7.22 12.89
CA THR A 18 -43.50 -8.32 11.90
C THR A 18 -42.13 -8.41 11.22
N ASN A 19 -41.08 -8.62 12.02
CA ASN A 19 -39.77 -9.08 11.54
C ASN A 19 -39.07 -9.93 12.62
N ILE A 20 -39.83 -10.82 13.27
CA ILE A 20 -39.30 -11.86 14.15
C ILE A 20 -39.43 -13.17 13.36
N LEU A 21 -38.30 -13.87 13.17
CA LEU A 21 -38.11 -15.13 12.42
C LEU A 21 -37.98 -15.02 10.88
N ASN A 22 -36.94 -14.33 10.41
CA ASN A 22 -36.11 -14.91 9.35
C ASN A 22 -34.94 -15.64 10.02
N THR A 23 -35.24 -16.81 10.61
CA THR A 23 -34.19 -17.77 10.96
C THR A 23 -33.61 -18.30 9.65
N PRO A 24 -32.32 -18.08 9.34
CA PRO A 24 -31.71 -18.65 8.14
C PRO A 24 -31.91 -20.17 8.15
N SER A 25 -32.39 -20.71 7.03
CA SER A 25 -32.61 -22.14 6.86
C SER A 25 -31.27 -22.88 7.01
N PRO A 26 -31.20 -24.01 7.74
CA PRO A 26 -29.97 -24.82 7.85
C PRO A 26 -29.46 -25.39 6.52
N SER A 27 -30.21 -25.19 5.43
CA SER A 27 -29.88 -25.65 4.08
C SER A 27 -29.39 -24.55 3.14
N ASP A 28 -29.29 -23.30 3.62
CA ASP A 28 -28.50 -22.27 2.94
C ASP A 28 -27.02 -22.53 3.22
N HIS A 29 -26.50 -23.62 2.64
CA HIS A 29 -25.06 -23.75 2.47
C HIS A 29 -24.63 -22.51 1.70
N PRO A 30 -23.78 -21.63 2.27
CA PRO A 30 -23.24 -20.52 1.51
C PRO A 30 -22.60 -21.11 0.26
N THR A 31 -23.21 -20.85 -0.90
CA THR A 31 -22.61 -21.14 -2.20
C THR A 31 -21.16 -20.72 -2.13
N PRO A 32 -20.20 -21.57 -2.54
CA PRO A 32 -18.77 -21.36 -2.31
C PRO A 32 -18.40 -19.94 -2.74
N GLN A 33 -18.12 -19.11 -1.73
CA GLN A 33 -17.87 -17.70 -1.89
C GLN A 33 -16.58 -17.53 -2.71
N LEU A 34 -16.74 -17.00 -3.93
CA LEU A 34 -15.69 -16.44 -4.79
C LEU A 34 -14.35 -17.21 -4.83
N ALA A 35 -14.36 -18.47 -5.29
CA ALA A 35 -13.13 -19.07 -5.83
C ALA A 35 -12.53 -18.12 -6.89
N GLY A 36 -11.33 -17.59 -6.63
CA GLY A 36 -10.70 -16.62 -7.51
C GLY A 36 -10.56 -17.18 -8.92
N SER A 37 -11.09 -16.46 -9.93
CA SER A 37 -10.97 -16.88 -11.33
C SER A 37 -9.50 -16.99 -11.74
N ARG A 38 -9.19 -17.86 -12.73
CA ARG A 38 -7.83 -17.97 -13.31
C ARG A 38 -7.29 -16.61 -13.73
N PHE A 39 -8.15 -15.80 -14.33
CA PHE A 39 -7.83 -14.46 -14.78
C PHE A 39 -7.43 -13.52 -13.62
N ARG A 40 -8.11 -13.61 -12.47
CA ARG A 40 -7.79 -12.81 -11.28
C ARG A 40 -6.44 -13.20 -10.68
N TRP A 41 -6.11 -14.50 -10.64
CA TRP A 41 -4.80 -14.95 -10.18
C TRP A 41 -3.69 -14.61 -11.16
N PHE A 42 -3.96 -14.72 -12.45
CA PHE A 42 -3.06 -14.28 -13.51
C PHE A 42 -2.72 -12.79 -13.39
N SER A 43 -3.72 -11.92 -13.23
CA SER A 43 -3.49 -10.48 -13.11
C SER A 43 -2.73 -10.11 -11.84
N ARG A 44 -3.03 -10.77 -10.71
CA ARG A 44 -2.27 -10.63 -9.46
C ARG A 44 -0.82 -11.04 -9.62
N GLY A 45 -0.55 -12.23 -10.17
CA GLY A 45 0.81 -12.70 -10.41
C GLY A 45 1.58 -11.80 -11.38
N THR A 46 0.90 -11.29 -12.42
CA THR A 46 1.48 -10.33 -13.35
C THR A 46 1.88 -9.03 -12.65
N ALA A 47 1.00 -8.48 -11.82
CA ALA A 47 1.30 -7.30 -11.01
C ALA A 47 2.50 -7.53 -10.06
N VAL A 48 2.57 -8.71 -9.42
CA VAL A 48 3.72 -9.06 -8.56
C VAL A 48 5.02 -9.13 -9.36
N GLY A 49 5.03 -9.76 -10.54
CA GLY A 49 6.22 -9.82 -11.37
C GLY A 49 6.68 -8.46 -11.88
N MET A 50 5.75 -7.59 -12.26
CA MET A 50 6.06 -6.20 -12.61
C MET A 50 6.61 -5.42 -11.40
N LEU A 51 6.07 -5.63 -10.20
CA LEU A 51 6.59 -5.02 -8.98
C LEU A 51 8.01 -5.49 -8.66
N ILE A 52 8.32 -6.78 -8.84
CA ILE A 52 9.68 -7.31 -8.67
C ILE A 52 10.64 -6.59 -9.62
N MET A 53 10.26 -6.43 -10.89
CA MET A 53 11.09 -5.73 -11.87
C MET A 53 11.23 -4.24 -11.56
N ALA A 54 10.19 -3.58 -11.06
CA ALA A 54 10.27 -2.20 -10.58
C ALA A 54 11.23 -2.09 -9.37
N MET A 55 11.20 -3.04 -8.43
CA MET A 55 12.14 -3.09 -7.32
C MET A 55 13.58 -3.28 -7.81
N THR A 56 13.82 -4.24 -8.71
CA THR A 56 15.17 -4.48 -9.25
C THR A 56 15.67 -3.27 -10.03
N ASN A 57 14.79 -2.61 -10.80
CA ASN A 57 15.10 -1.36 -11.50
C ASN A 57 15.49 -0.25 -10.51
N ALA A 58 14.72 -0.06 -9.44
CA ALA A 58 15.04 0.89 -8.37
C ALA A 58 16.38 0.56 -7.70
N VAL A 59 16.57 -0.70 -7.29
CA VAL A 59 17.80 -1.16 -6.63
C VAL A 59 19.03 -1.00 -7.53
N SER A 60 18.87 -1.15 -8.85
CA SER A 60 19.97 -1.01 -9.81
C SER A 60 20.66 0.36 -9.72
N TYR A 61 19.95 1.42 -9.30
CA TYR A 61 20.56 2.73 -9.11
C TYR A 61 21.69 2.70 -8.09
N PHE A 62 21.49 2.00 -6.97
CA PHE A 62 22.52 1.91 -5.92
C PHE A 62 23.75 1.12 -6.39
N PHE A 63 23.59 0.22 -7.36
CA PHE A 63 24.71 -0.54 -7.92
C PHE A 63 25.39 0.15 -9.10
N ARG A 64 24.68 1.00 -9.84
CA ARG A 64 25.18 1.66 -11.07
C ARG A 64 25.65 3.09 -10.84
N SER A 65 25.13 3.79 -9.83
CA SER A 65 25.50 5.17 -9.52
C SER A 65 26.67 5.23 -8.54
N SER A 66 27.66 6.08 -8.82
CA SER A 66 28.85 6.24 -7.97
C SER A 66 28.63 7.16 -6.76
N ASP A 67 27.62 8.04 -6.81
CA ASP A 67 27.24 8.96 -5.73
C ASP A 67 25.72 9.00 -5.61
N TRP A 68 25.20 9.02 -4.38
CA TRP A 68 23.76 9.11 -4.09
C TRP A 68 23.41 10.41 -3.36
N SER A 69 24.40 11.28 -3.09
CA SER A 69 24.21 12.54 -2.39
C SER A 69 23.30 13.52 -3.14
N SER A 70 23.18 13.36 -4.46
CA SER A 70 22.25 14.09 -5.32
C SER A 70 20.78 13.82 -5.01
N LEU A 71 20.45 12.72 -4.33
CA LEU A 71 19.08 12.44 -3.90
C LEU A 71 18.65 13.35 -2.75
N ILE A 72 19.60 13.97 -2.04
CA ILE A 72 19.37 14.73 -0.80
C ILE A 72 19.92 16.16 -0.89
N GLY A 73 20.38 16.61 -2.05
CA GLY A 73 20.91 17.96 -2.21
C GLY A 73 21.50 18.22 -3.59
N LYS A 74 22.33 19.26 -3.70
CA LYS A 74 22.94 19.65 -4.98
C LYS A 74 23.86 18.55 -5.49
N PRO A 75 23.69 18.08 -6.75
CA PRO A 75 24.49 17.00 -7.31
C PRO A 75 25.96 17.40 -7.34
N LYS A 76 26.83 16.53 -6.80
CA LYS A 76 28.28 16.67 -6.87
C LYS A 76 28.91 15.84 -7.98
N SER A 77 28.20 14.81 -8.44
CA SER A 77 28.65 13.89 -9.48
C SER A 77 27.65 13.87 -10.64
N THR A 78 28.16 13.62 -11.85
CA THR A 78 27.35 13.39 -13.05
C THR A 78 27.16 11.91 -13.36
N HIS A 79 27.72 11.00 -12.56
CA HIS A 79 27.70 9.56 -12.82
C HIS A 79 26.61 8.85 -12.01
N GLU A 80 25.38 9.05 -12.45
CA GLU A 80 24.20 8.35 -11.93
C GLU A 80 23.52 7.61 -13.05
N ALA A 81 23.07 6.39 -12.80
CA ALA A 81 22.33 5.63 -13.78
C ALA A 81 21.31 4.72 -13.10
N ILE A 82 20.16 4.54 -13.75
CA ILE A 82 19.11 3.60 -13.32
C ILE A 82 18.70 2.76 -14.52
N GLY A 83 18.40 1.49 -14.26
CA GLY A 83 17.92 0.61 -15.30
C GLY A 83 18.23 -0.86 -15.04
N PHE A 84 17.21 -1.71 -15.14
CA PHE A 84 17.40 -3.15 -15.19
C PHE A 84 16.38 -3.84 -16.14
N PRO A 85 16.84 -4.70 -17.07
CA PRO A 85 18.24 -5.11 -17.27
C PRO A 85 19.09 -4.05 -17.98
N MET A 86 18.50 -3.20 -18.82
CA MET A 86 19.21 -2.15 -19.57
C MET A 86 19.17 -0.82 -18.82
N ILE A 87 20.16 0.05 -19.04
CA ILE A 87 20.17 1.42 -18.51
C ILE A 87 19.08 2.21 -19.22
N VAL A 88 18.14 2.79 -18.47
CA VAL A 88 17.03 3.59 -19.02
C VAL A 88 17.24 5.08 -18.83
N TRP A 89 18.09 5.45 -17.89
CA TRP A 89 18.41 6.83 -17.60
C TRP A 89 19.82 6.91 -17.02
N GLU A 90 20.55 7.92 -17.46
CA GLU A 90 21.92 8.23 -17.06
C GLU A 90 22.06 9.76 -16.94
N ALA A 91 22.60 10.24 -15.83
CA ALA A 91 22.91 11.64 -15.63
C ALA A 91 24.06 12.07 -16.54
N GLY A 92 24.05 13.33 -17.00
CA GLY A 92 25.15 13.88 -17.79
C GLY A 92 25.25 13.40 -19.25
N ASN A 93 24.25 12.69 -19.77
CA ASN A 93 24.20 12.36 -21.20
C ASN A 93 24.27 13.63 -22.08
N THR A 94 24.93 13.48 -23.23
CA THR A 94 25.23 14.43 -24.33
C THR A 94 24.11 15.42 -24.69
N TYR A 95 22.87 15.16 -24.32
CA TYR A 95 21.70 16.02 -24.59
C TYR A 95 21.42 17.07 -23.51
N GLY A 96 22.28 17.22 -22.48
CA GLY A 96 22.23 18.35 -21.54
C GLY A 96 20.96 18.43 -20.69
N GLY A 97 20.21 17.33 -20.59
CA GLY A 97 18.97 17.24 -19.81
C GLY A 97 18.70 15.82 -19.32
N MET A 98 17.76 15.68 -18.39
CA MET A 98 17.31 14.41 -17.81
C MET A 98 16.43 13.62 -18.79
N PHE A 99 16.99 13.19 -19.92
CA PHE A 99 16.26 12.40 -20.91
C PHE A 99 16.46 10.91 -20.67
N ALA A 100 15.35 10.18 -20.56
CA ALA A 100 15.35 8.73 -20.56
C ALA A 100 15.69 8.21 -21.96
N ASP A 101 16.48 7.14 -22.03
CA ASP A 101 16.66 6.35 -23.25
C ASP A 101 15.36 5.58 -23.52
N TYR A 102 14.46 6.17 -24.31
CA TYR A 102 13.14 5.60 -24.60
C TYR A 102 13.19 4.19 -25.22
N PRO A 103 14.10 3.89 -26.18
CA PRO A 103 14.31 2.52 -26.64
C PRO A 103 14.62 1.55 -25.50
N MET A 104 15.57 1.88 -24.62
CA MET A 104 15.94 1.01 -23.50
C MET A 104 14.84 0.90 -22.46
N LEU A 105 14.09 1.99 -22.22
CA LEU A 105 12.89 1.98 -21.39
C LEU A 105 11.85 1.00 -21.96
N GLY A 106 11.62 1.03 -23.28
CA GLY A 106 10.73 0.10 -23.97
C GLY A 106 11.16 -1.35 -23.77
N ILE A 107 12.45 -1.66 -23.91
CA ILE A 107 13.00 -3.00 -23.67
C ILE A 107 12.77 -3.42 -22.21
N ASN A 108 13.04 -2.56 -21.23
CA ASN A 108 12.82 -2.88 -19.83
C ASN A 108 11.33 -3.12 -19.52
N ILE A 109 10.42 -2.35 -20.12
CA ILE A 109 8.97 -2.58 -20.00
C ILE A 109 8.59 -3.94 -20.59
N LEU A 110 9.12 -4.31 -21.76
CA LEU A 110 8.87 -5.62 -22.37
C LEU A 110 9.38 -6.76 -21.49
N VAL A 111 10.59 -6.64 -20.94
CA VAL A 111 11.16 -7.63 -20.02
C VAL A 111 10.32 -7.72 -18.74
N ALA A 112 9.92 -6.59 -18.16
CA ALA A 112 9.06 -6.56 -16.98
C ALA A 112 7.69 -7.20 -17.24
N THR A 113 7.13 -6.95 -18.42
CA THR A 113 5.87 -7.56 -18.87
C THR A 113 6.05 -9.06 -19.03
N ALA A 114 7.11 -9.53 -19.71
CA ALA A 114 7.37 -10.95 -19.91
C ALA A 114 7.52 -11.70 -18.57
N ILE A 115 8.29 -11.17 -17.63
CA ILE A 115 8.46 -11.74 -16.28
C ILE A 115 7.13 -11.72 -15.52
N GLY A 116 6.37 -10.63 -15.60
CA GLY A 116 5.02 -10.52 -15.08
C GLY A 116 4.12 -11.63 -15.61
N LEU A 117 4.04 -11.80 -16.93
CA LEU A 117 3.22 -12.82 -17.57
C LEU A 117 3.60 -14.24 -17.13
N ILE A 118 4.90 -14.54 -17.02
CA ILE A 118 5.39 -15.85 -16.52
C ILE A 118 4.90 -16.10 -15.09
N ILE A 119 5.09 -15.13 -14.18
CA ILE A 119 4.63 -15.25 -12.79
C ILE A 119 3.09 -15.32 -12.71
N GLY A 120 2.39 -14.57 -13.57
CA GLY A 120 0.94 -14.63 -13.72
C GLY A 120 0.45 -16.02 -14.13
N LEU A 121 1.08 -16.64 -15.13
CA LEU A 121 0.75 -17.99 -15.58
C LEU A 121 0.98 -19.02 -14.47
N VAL A 122 2.09 -18.90 -13.74
CA VAL A 122 2.39 -19.75 -12.57
C VAL A 122 1.31 -19.57 -11.50
N ALA A 123 0.96 -18.33 -11.13
CA ALA A 123 -0.08 -18.06 -10.14
C ALA A 123 -1.46 -18.60 -10.56
N ALA A 124 -1.81 -18.49 -11.84
CA ALA A 124 -3.06 -19.03 -12.38
C ALA A 124 -3.08 -20.56 -12.40
N HIS A 125 -1.93 -21.21 -12.64
CA HIS A 125 -1.79 -22.66 -12.55
C HIS A 125 -1.97 -23.15 -11.12
N TYR A 126 -1.40 -22.45 -10.14
CA TYR A 126 -1.52 -22.75 -8.71
C TYR A 126 -2.74 -22.07 -8.03
N ARG A 127 -3.79 -21.74 -8.78
CA ARG A 127 -4.95 -21.00 -8.23
C ARG A 127 -5.66 -21.73 -7.07
N ASP A 128 -5.74 -23.06 -7.12
CA ASP A 128 -6.54 -23.84 -6.17
C ASP A 128 -5.87 -23.85 -4.77
N PRO A 129 -4.56 -24.14 -4.63
CA PRO A 129 -3.88 -23.98 -3.34
C PRO A 129 -3.85 -22.50 -2.89
N LEU A 130 -3.69 -21.55 -3.81
CA LEU A 130 -3.70 -20.12 -3.47
C LEU A 130 -5.08 -19.64 -2.98
N ASN A 131 -6.18 -20.14 -3.55
CA ASN A 131 -7.53 -19.87 -3.06
C ASN A 131 -7.72 -20.41 -1.65
N ARG A 132 -7.30 -21.65 -1.38
CA ARG A 132 -7.36 -22.23 -0.03
C ARG A 132 -6.59 -21.39 0.99
N MET A 133 -5.37 -20.96 0.66
CA MET A 133 -4.61 -20.07 1.53
C MET A 133 -5.36 -18.76 1.82
N VAL A 134 -5.96 -18.14 0.81
CA VAL A 134 -6.74 -16.90 0.97
C VAL A 134 -8.01 -17.13 1.81
N GLU A 135 -8.73 -18.22 1.57
CA GLU A 135 -9.92 -18.61 2.34
C GLU A 135 -9.58 -18.85 3.81
N ASP A 136 -8.48 -19.57 4.09
CA ASP A 136 -7.96 -19.79 5.43
C ASP A 136 -7.64 -18.46 6.13
N PHE A 137 -7.04 -17.50 5.42
CA PHE A 137 -6.78 -16.16 5.96
C PHE A 137 -8.04 -15.37 6.24
N GLU A 138 -9.00 -15.39 5.33
CA GLU A 138 -10.27 -14.68 5.50
C GLU A 138 -11.07 -15.26 6.67
N ALA A 139 -11.04 -16.59 6.86
CA ALA A 139 -11.66 -17.26 7.99
C ALA A 139 -11.01 -16.89 9.34
N GLU A 140 -9.67 -16.90 9.41
CA GLU A 140 -8.93 -16.48 10.62
C GLU A 140 -9.21 -15.00 10.96
N ALA A 141 -9.21 -14.13 9.94
CA ALA A 141 -9.52 -12.71 10.11
C ALA A 141 -10.98 -12.46 10.52
N ALA A 142 -11.94 -13.23 9.99
CA ALA A 142 -13.35 -13.14 10.36
C ALA A 142 -13.59 -13.50 11.83
N GLY A 143 -12.87 -14.49 12.37
CA GLY A 143 -12.91 -14.86 13.78
C GLY A 143 -12.45 -13.74 14.73
N MET A 144 -11.51 -12.91 14.30
CA MET A 144 -11.01 -11.77 15.07
C MET A 144 -11.91 -10.52 14.98
N ASN A 145 -12.79 -10.44 13.99
CA ASN A 145 -13.51 -9.23 13.61
C ASN A 145 -14.80 -8.95 14.41
N GLN A 146 -15.18 -9.82 15.35
CA GLN A 146 -16.41 -9.64 16.13
C GLN A 146 -16.30 -8.63 17.28
N GLN A 147 -15.14 -8.04 17.53
CA GLN A 147 -15.03 -6.97 18.53
C GLN A 147 -15.41 -5.62 17.92
N PRO A 148 -16.44 -4.93 18.45
CA PRO A 148 -16.84 -3.62 17.96
C PRO A 148 -15.67 -2.65 18.07
N ILE A 149 -15.37 -1.95 16.97
CA ILE A 149 -14.33 -0.92 16.92
C ILE A 149 -14.80 0.25 17.78
N GLN A 150 -14.51 0.20 19.07
CA GLN A 150 -14.63 1.37 19.93
C GLN A 150 -13.48 2.29 19.58
N PHE A 151 -13.79 3.38 18.88
CA PHE A 151 -12.85 4.45 18.60
C PHE A 151 -12.41 5.03 19.94
N SER A 152 -11.24 4.61 20.43
CA SER A 152 -10.72 5.12 21.70
C SER A 152 -10.34 6.58 21.51
N LEU A 153 -10.97 7.47 22.30
CA LEU A 153 -10.60 8.88 22.39
C LEU A 153 -9.10 9.05 22.65
N PHE A 154 -8.50 8.13 23.41
CA PHE A 154 -7.06 8.09 23.64
C PHE A 154 -6.27 7.89 22.35
N GLY A 155 -6.71 6.97 21.48
CA GLY A 155 -6.08 6.74 20.17
C GLY A 155 -6.14 7.96 19.26
N LEU A 156 -7.27 8.68 19.27
CA LEU A 156 -7.41 9.94 18.54
C LEU A 156 -6.44 11.01 19.07
N MET A 157 -6.36 11.19 20.40
CA MET A 157 -5.45 12.18 21.01
C MET A 157 -3.98 11.87 20.75
N VAL A 158 -3.58 10.61 20.81
CA VAL A 158 -2.21 10.18 20.49
C VAL A 158 -1.90 10.48 19.02
N ALA A 159 -2.82 10.14 18.10
CA ALA A 159 -2.65 10.42 16.69
C ALA A 159 -2.54 11.93 16.40
N THR A 160 -3.41 12.76 16.99
CA THR A 160 -3.36 14.22 16.80
C THR A 160 -2.11 14.84 17.40
N THR A 161 -1.62 14.33 18.53
CA THR A 161 -0.37 14.80 19.15
C THR A 161 0.84 14.46 18.29
N ILE A 162 0.89 13.23 17.76
CA ILE A 162 1.93 12.80 16.83
C ILE A 162 1.91 13.71 15.59
N VAL A 163 0.74 13.92 14.97
CA VAL A 163 0.60 14.80 13.80
C VAL A 163 1.06 16.22 14.13
N ALA A 164 0.69 16.78 15.29
CA ALA A 164 1.08 18.13 15.68
C ALA A 164 2.60 18.26 15.90
N VAL A 165 3.23 17.26 16.53
CA VAL A 165 4.69 17.20 16.71
C VAL A 165 5.39 17.11 15.37
N PHE A 166 4.97 16.19 14.49
CA PHE A 166 5.53 16.08 13.14
C PHE A 166 5.33 17.35 12.32
N THR A 167 4.18 18.01 12.41
CA THR A 167 3.91 19.27 11.71
C THR A 167 4.81 20.39 12.23
N THR A 168 5.04 20.46 13.54
CA THR A 168 5.91 21.47 14.17
C THR A 168 7.38 21.23 13.86
N ILE A 169 7.82 19.97 13.82
CA ILE A 169 9.18 19.59 13.43
C ILE A 169 9.39 19.86 11.94
N ALA A 170 8.43 19.48 11.09
CA ALA A 170 8.46 19.72 9.64
C ALA A 170 8.51 21.21 9.32
N SER A 171 7.79 22.07 10.05
CA SER A 171 7.82 23.52 9.81
C SER A 171 9.13 24.18 10.22
N LYS A 172 9.86 23.62 11.20
CA LYS A 172 11.18 24.12 11.62
C LYS A 172 12.36 23.51 10.86
N LEU A 173 12.20 22.32 10.31
CA LEU A 173 13.24 21.62 9.53
C LEU A 173 13.03 21.70 8.02
N ALA A 174 12.07 22.50 7.54
CA ALA A 174 11.53 22.46 6.18
C ALA A 174 12.54 22.60 5.02
N VAL A 175 13.78 23.02 5.30
CA VAL A 175 14.83 23.23 4.29
C VAL A 175 16.15 22.58 4.71
N HIS A 176 16.07 21.38 5.27
CA HIS A 176 17.23 20.58 5.64
C HIS A 176 17.27 19.27 4.85
N PRO A 177 18.43 18.86 4.31
CA PRO A 177 18.58 17.61 3.56
C PRO A 177 18.21 16.38 4.41
N GLU A 178 18.39 16.46 5.73
CA GLU A 178 18.01 15.43 6.69
C GLU A 178 16.50 15.14 6.66
N THR A 179 15.66 16.12 6.33
CA THR A 179 14.21 15.92 6.21
C THR A 179 13.87 15.03 5.01
N LEU A 180 14.56 15.18 3.86
CA LEU A 180 14.37 14.27 2.73
C LEU A 180 14.82 12.85 3.06
N ILE A 181 15.96 12.69 3.75
CA ILE A 181 16.43 11.37 4.20
C ILE A 181 15.35 10.71 5.08
N ALA A 182 14.81 11.46 6.04
CA ALA A 182 13.75 10.97 6.92
C ALA A 182 12.51 10.55 6.12
N ILE A 183 12.07 11.32 5.12
CA ILE A 183 10.92 10.96 4.28
C ILE A 183 11.21 9.72 3.42
N TYR A 184 12.41 9.60 2.85
CA TYR A 184 12.78 8.46 2.02
C TYR A 184 12.92 7.16 2.82
N ALA A 185 13.45 7.23 4.04
CA ALA A 185 13.65 6.07 4.90
C ALA A 185 12.39 5.68 5.70
N LEU A 186 11.69 6.66 6.27
CA LEU A 186 10.57 6.41 7.17
C LEU A 186 9.21 6.43 6.47
N GLY A 187 9.07 7.09 5.32
CA GLY A 187 7.80 7.21 4.60
C GLY A 187 7.09 5.87 4.42
N PRO A 188 7.72 4.88 3.75
CA PRO A 188 7.11 3.57 3.53
C PRO A 188 6.87 2.80 4.82
N ILE A 189 7.79 2.88 5.79
CA ILE A 189 7.63 2.23 7.10
C ILE A 189 6.41 2.77 7.83
N CYS A 190 6.24 4.11 7.86
CA CYS A 190 5.09 4.76 8.44
C CYS A 190 3.79 4.38 7.72
N LEU A 191 3.80 4.34 6.38
CA LEU A 191 2.63 3.90 5.59
C LEU A 191 2.27 2.44 5.89
N VAL A 192 3.26 1.54 5.95
CA VAL A 192 3.04 0.14 6.33
C VAL A 192 2.52 0.03 7.77
N ALA A 193 3.08 0.79 8.71
CA ALA A 193 2.61 0.81 10.10
C ALA A 193 1.15 1.30 10.19
N ILE A 194 0.79 2.36 9.46
CA ILE A 194 -0.59 2.86 9.35
C ILE A 194 -1.50 1.80 8.73
N ALA A 195 -1.04 1.11 7.68
CA ALA A 195 -1.78 0.02 7.05
C ALA A 195 -2.04 -1.15 8.01
N MET A 196 -1.18 -1.33 9.00
CA MET A 196 -1.27 -2.38 10.03
C MET A 196 -1.99 -1.93 11.31
N LEU A 197 -2.18 -0.61 11.52
CA LEU A 197 -2.58 -0.04 12.82
C LEU A 197 -4.01 -0.41 13.27
N PRO A 198 -4.95 -0.74 12.37
CA PRO A 198 -6.21 -1.35 12.78
C PRO A 198 -6.47 -2.67 12.05
N LYS A 199 -6.36 -3.77 12.79
CA LYS A 199 -6.60 -5.15 12.31
C LYS A 199 -7.98 -5.33 11.68
N ASN A 200 -8.97 -4.54 12.09
CA ASN A 200 -10.37 -4.69 11.71
C ASN A 200 -10.83 -3.76 10.57
N LEU A 201 -9.94 -2.96 9.96
CA LEU A 201 -10.33 -2.16 8.80
C LEU A 201 -10.37 -3.01 7.53
N SER A 202 -11.46 -2.87 6.78
CA SER A 202 -11.58 -3.42 5.43
C SER A 202 -10.44 -2.91 4.54
N TRP A 203 -9.99 -3.77 3.62
CA TRP A 203 -8.93 -3.44 2.67
C TRP A 203 -9.19 -2.12 1.94
N GLN A 204 -10.43 -1.91 1.47
CA GLN A 204 -10.84 -0.68 0.78
C GLN A 204 -10.61 0.57 1.64
N ARG A 205 -10.92 0.51 2.94
CA ARG A 205 -10.72 1.62 3.86
C ARG A 205 -9.24 1.87 4.16
N ARG A 206 -8.43 0.80 4.26
CA ARG A 206 -6.97 0.94 4.37
C ARG A 206 -6.39 1.64 3.15
N VAL A 207 -6.77 1.23 1.94
CA VAL A 207 -6.34 1.90 0.69
C VAL A 207 -6.80 3.36 0.66
N ALA A 208 -8.05 3.64 1.06
CA ALA A 208 -8.58 4.99 1.11
C ALA A 208 -7.84 5.92 2.11
N ILE A 209 -7.20 5.36 3.15
CA ILE A 209 -6.36 6.11 4.09
C ILE A 209 -4.92 6.23 3.56
N LEU A 210 -4.38 5.15 3.00
CA LEU A 210 -2.99 5.09 2.54
C LEU A 210 -2.73 5.97 1.33
N MET A 211 -3.65 6.01 0.37
CA MET A 211 -3.52 6.82 -0.84
C MET A 211 -3.32 8.32 -0.55
N PRO A 212 -4.23 9.00 0.20
CA PRO A 212 -4.03 10.41 0.52
C PRO A 212 -2.80 10.64 1.41
N ALA A 213 -2.49 9.72 2.33
CA ALA A 213 -1.28 9.83 3.15
C ALA A 213 0.00 9.76 2.29
N ALA A 214 0.07 8.83 1.34
CA ALA A 214 1.20 8.70 0.42
C ALA A 214 1.33 9.94 -0.47
N PHE A 215 0.23 10.44 -1.06
CA PHE A 215 0.25 11.67 -1.85
C PHE A 215 0.67 12.90 -1.03
N THR A 216 0.24 12.97 0.24
CA THR A 216 0.64 14.05 1.14
C THR A 216 2.15 14.00 1.42
N LEU A 217 2.70 12.81 1.70
CA LEU A 217 4.15 12.65 1.90
C LEU A 217 4.94 12.98 0.63
N ILE A 218 4.45 12.59 -0.55
CA ILE A 218 5.06 12.96 -1.84
C ILE A 218 5.04 14.49 -2.03
N ALA A 219 3.91 15.15 -1.76
CA ALA A 219 3.80 16.60 -1.86
C ALA A 219 4.75 17.32 -0.89
N VAL A 220 4.89 16.81 0.34
CA VAL A 220 5.85 17.34 1.31
C VAL A 220 7.30 17.14 0.83
N ALA A 221 7.64 15.96 0.31
CA ALA A 221 8.97 15.71 -0.25
C ALA A 221 9.29 16.68 -1.40
N ILE A 222 8.33 16.91 -2.30
CA ILE A 222 8.46 17.88 -3.40
C ILE A 222 8.69 19.29 -2.85
N ALA A 223 7.91 19.72 -1.86
CA ALA A 223 8.04 21.04 -1.26
C ALA A 223 9.42 21.24 -0.59
N VAL A 224 9.90 20.24 0.15
CA VAL A 224 11.23 20.26 0.79
C VAL A 224 12.33 20.25 -0.28
N GLY A 225 12.23 19.39 -1.29
CA GLY A 225 13.20 19.33 -2.39
C GLY A 225 13.28 20.64 -3.17
N ASN A 226 12.15 21.28 -3.45
CA ASN A 226 12.10 22.61 -4.06
C ASN A 226 12.76 23.66 -3.16
N GLY A 227 12.53 23.61 -1.84
CA GLY A 227 13.20 24.48 -0.86
C GLY A 227 14.73 24.31 -0.85
N LEU A 228 15.23 23.11 -1.14
CA LEU A 228 16.66 22.80 -1.27
C LEU A 228 17.23 23.11 -2.66
N GLY A 229 16.40 23.60 -3.59
CA GLY A 229 16.79 23.87 -4.98
C GLY A 229 17.06 22.60 -5.80
N MET A 230 16.41 21.50 -5.45
CA MET A 230 16.49 20.24 -6.21
C MET A 230 15.47 20.22 -7.35
N GLU A 231 15.82 19.53 -8.43
CA GLU A 231 14.89 19.28 -9.52
C GLU A 231 13.77 18.33 -9.08
N PHE A 232 12.54 18.64 -9.50
CA PHE A 232 11.34 17.85 -9.19
C PHE A 232 11.52 16.36 -9.49
N ASP A 233 12.06 16.05 -10.67
CA ASP A 233 12.30 14.68 -11.13
C ASP A 233 13.30 13.92 -10.25
N LYS A 234 14.30 14.61 -9.67
CA LYS A 234 15.26 13.99 -8.72
C LYS A 234 14.59 13.61 -7.40
N VAL A 235 13.66 14.45 -6.91
CA VAL A 235 12.89 14.14 -5.71
C VAL A 235 11.99 12.92 -5.95
N LEU A 236 11.27 12.89 -7.08
CA LEU A 236 10.46 11.74 -7.45
C LEU A 236 11.29 10.47 -7.64
N MET A 237 12.49 10.60 -8.24
CA MET A 237 13.43 9.50 -8.36
C MET A 237 13.83 8.99 -6.97
N GLY A 238 14.20 9.86 -6.02
CA GLY A 238 14.51 9.47 -4.64
C GLY A 238 13.37 8.70 -3.97
N ILE A 239 12.13 9.19 -4.11
CA ILE A 239 10.93 8.49 -3.62
C ILE A 239 10.81 7.10 -4.27
N PHE A 240 10.89 7.01 -5.60
CA PHE A 240 10.78 5.74 -6.31
C PHE A 240 11.87 4.74 -5.87
N LEU A 241 13.12 5.19 -5.80
CA LEU A 241 14.30 4.41 -5.44
C LEU A 241 14.22 3.84 -4.04
N CYS A 242 13.76 4.64 -3.07
CA CYS A 242 13.67 4.20 -1.68
C CYS A 242 12.37 3.45 -1.40
N TRP A 243 11.24 3.94 -1.88
CA TRP A 243 9.93 3.42 -1.48
C TRP A 243 9.55 2.12 -2.18
N THR A 244 9.95 1.93 -3.43
CA THR A 244 9.58 0.71 -4.19
C THR A 244 10.21 -0.54 -3.58
N PRO A 245 11.53 -0.60 -3.33
CA PRO A 245 12.15 -1.77 -2.71
C PRO A 245 11.68 -1.98 -1.27
N GLN A 246 11.55 -0.91 -0.47
CA GLN A 246 11.07 -1.01 0.91
C GLN A 246 9.65 -1.60 0.97
N SER A 247 8.74 -1.12 0.11
CA SER A 247 7.35 -1.59 0.09
C SER A 247 7.25 -3.05 -0.36
N GLY A 248 8.00 -3.43 -1.39
CA GLY A 248 7.99 -4.82 -1.86
C GLY A 248 8.66 -5.78 -0.88
N LEU A 249 9.75 -5.39 -0.21
CA LEU A 249 10.35 -6.17 0.87
C LEU A 249 9.38 -6.33 2.06
N ALA A 250 8.68 -5.27 2.45
CA ALA A 250 7.67 -5.33 3.50
C ALA A 250 6.54 -6.30 3.13
N ALA A 251 6.06 -6.27 1.89
CA ALA A 251 5.05 -7.20 1.38
C ALA A 251 5.55 -8.66 1.42
N ILE A 252 6.77 -8.92 0.94
CA ILE A 252 7.39 -10.26 0.97
C ILE A 252 7.55 -10.75 2.41
N ALA A 253 8.06 -9.91 3.30
CA ALA A 253 8.27 -10.25 4.71
C ALA A 253 6.94 -10.57 5.41
N LEU A 254 5.90 -9.76 5.16
CA LEU A 254 4.56 -10.00 5.71
C LEU A 254 4.00 -11.32 5.20
N THR A 255 3.98 -11.55 3.88
CA THR A 255 3.46 -12.79 3.30
C THR A 255 4.24 -14.01 3.79
N THR A 256 5.57 -13.93 3.89
CA THR A 256 6.40 -15.04 4.38
C THR A 256 6.15 -15.33 5.86
N SER A 257 6.10 -14.30 6.70
CA SER A 257 5.81 -14.43 8.13
C SER A 257 4.49 -15.15 8.37
N ILE A 258 3.49 -14.76 7.59
CA ILE A 258 2.16 -15.35 7.61
C ILE A 258 2.20 -16.84 7.20
N LEU A 259 2.85 -17.18 6.08
CA LEU A 259 2.96 -18.58 5.61
C LEU A 259 3.71 -19.47 6.63
N VAL A 260 4.76 -18.93 7.27
CA VAL A 260 5.50 -19.63 8.32
C VAL A 260 4.62 -19.88 9.54
N HIS A 261 3.80 -18.91 9.92
CA HIS A 261 2.87 -19.05 11.05
C HIS A 261 1.86 -20.16 10.81
N GLN A 262 1.24 -20.20 9.63
CA GLN A 262 0.28 -21.25 9.26
C GLN A 262 0.91 -22.64 9.25
N ASN A 263 2.09 -22.78 8.64
CA ASN A 263 2.79 -24.07 8.60
C ASN A 263 3.14 -24.59 10.00
N ARG A 264 3.44 -23.69 10.96
CA ARG A 264 3.66 -24.07 12.36
C ARG A 264 2.38 -24.55 13.04
N GLN A 265 1.25 -23.89 12.80
CA GLN A 265 -0.04 -24.31 13.36
C GLN A 265 -0.45 -25.70 12.86
N LEU A 266 -0.28 -25.98 11.56
CA LEU A 266 -0.59 -27.29 10.96
C LEU A 266 0.27 -28.43 11.52
N ARG A 267 1.55 -28.15 11.86
CA ARG A 267 2.44 -29.16 12.47
C ARG A 267 2.14 -29.41 13.95
N GLY A 268 1.63 -28.39 14.67
CA GLY A 268 1.30 -28.51 16.09
C GLY A 268 0.01 -29.28 16.39
N THR A 269 -0.84 -29.51 15.39
CA THR A 269 -2.12 -30.22 15.52
C THR A 269 -2.08 -31.66 14.99
N SER A 270 -0.90 -32.17 14.61
CA SER A 270 -0.72 -33.57 14.25
C SER A 270 -0.55 -34.41 15.54
N PRO A 271 -1.51 -35.30 15.88
CA PRO A 271 -1.46 -36.14 17.09
C PRO A 271 -0.35 -37.21 17.05
#